data_AF-A0A7K0HS66-F1
#
_entry.id   AF-A0A7K0HS66-F1
#
_cell.length_a   1.000
_cell.length_b   1.000
_cell.length_c   1.000
_cell.angle_alpha   90.00
_cell.angle_beta   90.00
_cell.angle_gamma   90.00
#
_symmetry.space_group_name_H-M   'P 1'
#
loop_
_entity.id
_entity.type
_entity.pdbx_description
1 polymer ?
#
loop_
_entity_poly.entity_id
_entity_poly.type
_entity_poly.pdbx_seq_one_letter_code
_entity_poly.pdbx_strand_id
1 'polypeptide(L)'
;MFFERIRSKFENSQLFSSFIFTLGGSGISKLLLIVATFYCSNTLSELEFGEFSFVRNTLNMILCICALNFCNLVTKFTAEAKDSVRSLSRLVLLLLFSLFVSLCIGVSLALMKDAWMIKLLEYRDFIEYFRIAGLLLPFFMLQPLIEGVLRGVKQFKLIGVLQIFSSLLFILFIAIGIW
;
A
#
# COMPACT_ATOMS: atom_id res chain seq x y z
N MET A 1 33.36 19.10 -16.34
CA MET A 1 33.07 18.56 -17.68
C MET A 1 32.36 17.19 -17.73
N PHE A 2 32.93 16.06 -17.24
CA PHE A 2 32.21 14.76 -17.25
C PHE A 2 30.97 14.74 -16.33
N PHE A 3 31.11 15.32 -15.13
CA PHE A 3 30.02 15.44 -14.14
C PHE A 3 28.87 16.35 -14.61
N GLU A 4 29.18 17.47 -15.28
CA GLU A 4 28.18 18.38 -15.86
C GLU A 4 27.44 17.76 -17.05
N ARG A 5 28.13 16.93 -17.84
CA ARG A 5 27.54 16.21 -18.98
C ARG A 5 26.62 15.07 -18.52
N ILE A 6 26.87 14.47 -17.36
CA ILE A 6 25.94 13.53 -16.71
C ILE A 6 24.75 14.29 -16.12
N ARG A 7 24.99 15.43 -15.44
CA ARG A 7 23.95 16.25 -14.82
C ARG A 7 22.94 16.78 -15.85
N SER A 8 23.39 17.35 -16.97
CA SER A 8 22.50 17.88 -18.00
C SER A 8 21.71 16.80 -18.74
N LYS A 9 22.27 15.59 -18.86
CA LYS A 9 21.59 14.42 -19.44
C LYS A 9 20.59 13.78 -18.45
N PHE A 10 20.80 13.96 -17.15
CA PHE A 10 19.92 13.49 -16.07
C PHE A 10 18.75 14.45 -15.85
N GLU A 11 18.99 15.77 -15.77
CA GLU A 11 17.96 16.81 -15.61
C GLU A 11 16.99 16.88 -16.80
N ASN A 12 17.46 16.63 -18.03
CA ASN A 12 16.60 16.54 -19.23
C ASN A 12 16.01 15.14 -19.48
N SER A 13 16.26 14.16 -18.61
CA SER A 13 15.70 12.83 -18.81
C SER A 13 14.25 12.77 -18.35
N GLN A 14 13.38 12.22 -19.20
CA GLN A 14 11.97 11.95 -18.88
C GLN A 14 11.81 11.13 -17.57
N LEU A 15 12.82 10.33 -17.22
CA LEU A 15 12.89 9.55 -15.99
C LEU A 15 13.02 10.43 -14.75
N PHE A 16 13.90 11.43 -14.76
CA PHE A 16 14.10 12.31 -13.61
C PHE A 16 12.87 13.17 -13.33
N SER A 17 12.27 13.77 -14.37
CA SER A 17 11.02 14.52 -14.25
C SER A 17 9.88 13.65 -13.70
N SER A 18 9.73 12.42 -14.21
CA SER A 18 8.72 11.48 -13.72
C SER A 18 8.97 11.03 -12.28
N PHE A 19 10.23 10.89 -11.88
CA PHE A 19 10.63 10.55 -10.52
C PHE A 19 10.34 11.70 -9.54
N ILE A 20 10.68 12.95 -9.89
CA ILE A 20 10.34 14.13 -9.10
C ILE A 20 8.83 14.27 -8.93
N PHE A 21 8.06 14.03 -9.99
CA PHE A 21 6.59 14.04 -9.90
C PHE A 21 6.07 12.97 -8.93
N THR A 22 6.74 11.82 -8.84
CA THR A 22 6.35 10.74 -7.92
C THR A 22 6.72 11.07 -6.49
N LEU A 23 7.90 11.65 -6.27
CA LEU A 23 8.28 12.14 -4.95
C LEU A 23 7.32 13.23 -4.47
N GLY A 24 6.97 14.18 -5.35
CA GLY A 24 5.98 15.21 -5.07
C GLY A 24 4.60 14.61 -4.78
N GLY A 25 4.12 13.70 -5.63
CA GLY A 25 2.84 13.04 -5.46
C GLY A 25 2.76 12.20 -4.18
N SER A 26 3.81 11.45 -3.85
CA SER A 26 3.90 10.68 -2.61
C SER A 26 3.96 11.57 -1.38
N GLY A 27 4.73 12.67 -1.46
CA GLY A 27 4.78 13.71 -0.43
C GLY A 27 3.41 14.33 -0.16
N ILE A 28 2.71 14.78 -1.21
CA ILE A 28 1.35 15.33 -1.11
C ILE A 28 0.38 14.30 -0.53
N SER A 29 0.46 13.04 -0.99
CA SER A 29 -0.39 11.95 -0.49
C SER A 29 -0.22 11.75 1.01
N LYS A 30 1.02 11.82 1.52
CA LYS A 30 1.31 11.72 2.96
C LYS A 30 0.84 12.94 3.73
N LEU A 31 1.01 14.15 3.18
CA LEU A 31 0.48 15.38 3.80
C LEU A 31 -1.05 15.33 3.92
N LEU A 32 -1.75 14.89 2.87
CA LEU A 32 -3.20 14.69 2.88
C LEU A 32 -3.62 13.68 3.96
N LEU A 33 -2.90 12.57 4.09
CA LEU A 33 -3.17 11.58 5.14
C LEU A 33 -2.95 12.15 6.55
N ILE A 34 -1.95 13.02 6.74
CA ILE A 34 -1.73 13.72 8.02
C ILE A 34 -2.93 14.61 8.34
N VAL A 35 -3.38 15.43 7.38
CA VAL A 35 -4.54 16.32 7.56
C VAL A 35 -5.80 15.50 7.87
N ALA A 36 -6.03 14.40 7.14
CA ALA A 36 -7.15 13.49 7.38
C ALA A 36 -7.12 12.89 8.80
N THR A 37 -5.94 12.48 9.25
CA THR A 37 -5.75 11.89 10.59
C THR A 37 -5.97 12.94 11.68
N PHE A 38 -5.53 14.18 11.45
CA PHE A 38 -5.77 15.31 12.37
C PHE A 38 -7.26 15.65 12.46
N TYR A 39 -7.97 15.59 11.32
CA TYR A 39 -9.42 15.75 11.28
C TYR A 39 -10.13 14.65 12.09
N CYS A 40 -9.80 13.37 11.85
CA CYS A 40 -10.34 12.26 12.66
C CYS A 40 -10.09 12.45 14.15
N SER A 41 -8.87 12.82 14.55
CA SER A 41 -8.52 13.00 15.97
C SER A 41 -9.31 14.11 16.66
N ASN A 42 -9.82 15.08 15.91
CA ASN A 42 -10.60 16.20 16.46
C ASN A 42 -12.11 15.94 16.44
N THR A 43 -12.57 14.95 15.69
CA THR A 43 -14.00 14.62 15.55
C THR A 43 -14.40 13.34 16.27
N LEU A 44 -13.52 12.33 16.32
CA LEU A 44 -13.72 11.12 17.11
C LEU A 44 -13.34 11.36 18.57
N SER A 45 -14.00 10.63 19.48
CA SER A 45 -13.57 10.56 20.87
C SER A 45 -12.20 9.87 21.01
N GLU A 46 -11.50 10.10 22.13
CA GLU A 46 -10.16 9.54 22.39
C GLU A 46 -10.14 8.00 22.24
N LEU A 47 -11.23 7.33 22.64
CA LEU A 47 -11.39 5.89 22.50
C LEU A 47 -11.50 5.50 21.03
N GLU A 48 -12.48 6.03 20.30
CA GLU A 48 -12.73 5.69 18.89
C GLU A 48 -11.50 5.96 17.99
N PHE A 49 -10.78 7.05 18.24
CA PHE A 49 -9.55 7.35 17.49
C PHE A 49 -8.42 6.36 17.81
N GLY A 50 -8.28 5.96 19.08
CA GLY A 50 -7.34 4.93 19.51
C GLY A 50 -7.61 3.58 18.83
N GLU A 51 -8.89 3.19 18.74
CA GLU A 51 -9.36 1.96 18.10
C GLU A 51 -9.05 1.96 16.60
N PHE A 52 -9.44 3.03 15.91
CA PHE A 52 -9.16 3.21 14.49
C PHE A 52 -7.66 3.15 14.19
N SER A 53 -6.84 3.83 15.00
CA SER A 53 -5.39 3.86 14.86
C SER A 53 -4.77 2.47 15.06
N PHE A 54 -5.24 1.72 16.06
CA PHE A 54 -4.76 0.37 16.36
C PHE A 54 -5.06 -0.62 15.22
N VAL A 55 -6.29 -0.63 14.70
CA VAL A 55 -6.69 -1.46 13.56
C VAL A 55 -5.82 -1.14 12.34
N ARG A 56 -5.71 0.15 12.01
CA ARG A 56 -4.91 0.63 10.87
C ARG A 56 -3.44 0.22 10.98
N ASN A 57 -2.83 0.38 12.15
CA ASN A 57 -1.42 0.07 12.35
C ASN A 57 -1.15 -1.44 12.20
N THR A 58 -1.99 -2.27 12.79
CA THR A 58 -1.85 -3.73 12.71
C THR A 58 -2.03 -4.23 11.28
N LEU A 59 -3.01 -3.70 10.53
CA LEU A 59 -3.19 -4.03 9.11
C LEU A 59 -1.99 -3.61 8.27
N ASN A 60 -1.44 -2.41 8.51
CA ASN A 60 -0.22 -1.96 7.85
C ASN A 60 0.97 -2.87 8.14
N MET A 61 1.09 -3.38 9.37
CA MET A 61 2.14 -4.34 9.72
C MET A 61 1.99 -5.65 8.94
N ILE A 62 0.78 -6.20 8.86
CA ILE A 62 0.52 -7.44 8.10
C ILE A 62 0.79 -7.22 6.61
N LEU A 63 0.33 -6.09 6.05
CA LEU A 63 0.62 -5.71 4.67
C LEU A 63 2.11 -5.53 4.43
N CYS A 64 2.83 -4.92 5.36
CA CYS A 64 4.28 -4.73 5.28
C CYS A 64 5.01 -6.08 5.15
N ILE A 65 4.69 -7.06 6.00
CA ILE A 65 5.25 -8.41 5.97
C ILE A 65 4.95 -9.09 4.62
N CYS A 66 3.70 -8.97 4.16
CA CYS A 66 3.22 -9.71 3.00
C CYS A 66 3.52 -9.01 1.66
N ALA A 67 3.80 -7.69 1.64
CA ALA A 67 4.03 -6.91 0.41
C ALA A 67 5.50 -6.57 0.18
N LEU A 68 6.23 -6.12 1.20
CA LEU A 68 7.60 -5.60 1.01
C LEU A 68 8.57 -6.66 0.51
N ASN A 69 8.40 -7.92 0.94
CA ASN A 69 9.21 -9.04 0.48
C ASN A 69 9.03 -9.33 -1.02
N PHE A 70 7.85 -9.06 -1.57
CA PHE A 70 7.49 -9.41 -2.95
C PHE A 70 7.60 -8.21 -3.91
N CYS A 71 7.35 -6.99 -3.45
CA CYS A 71 7.36 -5.78 -4.30
C CYS A 71 8.69 -5.57 -5.06
N ASN A 72 9.83 -5.90 -4.44
CA ASN A 72 11.13 -5.80 -5.09
C ASN A 72 11.29 -6.84 -6.21
N LEU A 73 10.77 -8.06 -6.00
CA LEU A 73 10.76 -9.12 -7.01
C LEU A 73 9.80 -8.80 -8.15
N VAL A 74 8.61 -8.25 -7.85
CA VAL A 74 7.66 -7.74 -8.85
C VAL A 74 8.34 -6.70 -9.74
N THR A 75 9.03 -5.72 -9.14
CA THR A 75 9.75 -4.67 -9.87
C THR A 75 10.80 -5.27 -10.81
N LYS A 76 11.58 -6.23 -10.29
CA LYS A 76 12.63 -6.93 -11.05
C LYS A 76 12.07 -7.74 -12.23
N PHE A 77 11.11 -8.63 -11.97
CA PHE A 77 10.53 -9.46 -13.03
C PHE A 77 9.75 -8.63 -14.04
N THR A 78 9.13 -7.53 -13.63
CA THR A 78 8.50 -6.59 -14.57
C THR A 78 9.53 -5.92 -15.49
N ALA A 79 10.70 -5.54 -14.96
CA ALA A 79 11.77 -4.98 -15.78
C ALA A 79 12.31 -6.01 -16.80
N GLU A 80 12.51 -7.25 -16.36
CA GLU A 80 12.99 -8.37 -17.20
C GLU A 80 11.92 -8.91 -18.18
N ALA A 81 10.63 -8.71 -17.90
CA ALA A 81 9.53 -9.18 -18.74
C ALA A 81 9.51 -8.52 -20.13
N LYS A 82 10.18 -7.36 -20.30
CA LYS A 82 10.35 -6.71 -21.61
C LYS A 82 11.19 -7.56 -22.57
N ASP A 83 12.15 -8.30 -22.04
CA ASP A 83 13.14 -9.05 -22.82
C ASP A 83 12.89 -10.57 -22.77
N SER A 84 12.07 -11.06 -21.82
CA SER A 84 11.84 -12.50 -21.65
C SER A 84 10.41 -12.86 -21.24
N VAL A 85 9.78 -13.72 -22.05
CA VAL A 85 8.46 -14.33 -21.76
C VAL A 85 8.48 -15.19 -20.48
N ARG A 86 9.63 -15.78 -20.13
CA ARG A 86 9.78 -16.54 -18.87
C ARG A 86 9.66 -15.64 -17.65
N SER A 87 10.14 -14.40 -17.72
CA SER A 87 10.05 -13.46 -16.61
C SER A 87 8.61 -12.96 -16.42
N LEU A 88 7.86 -12.78 -17.52
CA LEU A 88 6.43 -12.49 -17.47
C LEU A 88 5.64 -13.60 -16.77
N SER A 89 5.95 -14.87 -17.06
CA SER A 89 5.29 -16.01 -16.39
C SER A 89 5.60 -16.03 -14.88
N ARG A 90 6.84 -15.73 -14.48
CA ARG A 90 7.24 -15.61 -13.07
C ARG A 90 6.55 -14.43 -12.37
N LEU A 91 6.39 -13.30 -13.06
CA LEU A 91 5.67 -12.15 -12.56
C LEU A 91 4.22 -12.50 -12.24
N VAL A 92 3.51 -13.11 -13.19
CA VAL A 92 2.10 -13.53 -13.01
C VAL A 92 1.98 -14.53 -11.87
N LEU A 93 2.86 -15.53 -11.80
CA LEU A 93 2.86 -16.50 -10.70
C LEU A 93 3.11 -15.83 -9.35
N LEU A 94 4.03 -14.87 -9.27
CA LEU A 94 4.34 -14.15 -8.04
C LEU A 94 3.19 -13.23 -7.60
N LEU A 95 2.48 -12.59 -8.54
CA LEU A 95 1.26 -11.83 -8.26
C LEU A 95 0.16 -12.75 -7.71
N LEU A 96 -0.12 -13.88 -8.38
CA LEU A 96 -1.11 -14.85 -7.94
C LEU A 96 -0.74 -15.45 -6.58
N PHE A 97 0.54 -15.76 -6.36
CA PHE A 97 1.04 -16.28 -5.09
C PHE A 97 0.87 -15.26 -3.96
N SER A 98 1.20 -13.98 -4.20
CA SER A 98 1.02 -12.93 -3.19
C SER A 98 -0.46 -12.70 -2.83
N LEU A 99 -1.35 -12.74 -3.83
CA LEU A 99 -2.80 -12.68 -3.60
C LEU A 99 -3.32 -13.91 -2.86
N PHE A 100 -2.78 -15.09 -3.17
CA PHE A 100 -3.14 -16.33 -2.48
C PHE A 100 -2.69 -16.31 -1.01
N VAL A 101 -1.45 -15.88 -0.72
CA VAL A 101 -0.94 -15.78 0.65
C VAL A 101 -1.75 -14.78 1.47
N SER A 102 -2.05 -13.61 0.90
CA SER A 102 -2.90 -12.61 1.57
C SER A 102 -4.32 -13.11 1.80
N LEU A 103 -4.89 -13.88 0.87
CA LEU A 103 -6.19 -14.52 1.06
C LEU A 103 -6.15 -15.56 2.17
N CYS A 104 -5.13 -16.42 2.21
CA CYS A 104 -4.95 -17.41 3.29
C CYS A 104 -4.84 -16.73 4.66
N ILE A 105 -4.08 -15.64 4.76
CA ILE A 105 -3.96 -14.85 6.01
C ILE A 105 -5.30 -14.22 6.37
N GLY A 106 -5.98 -13.61 5.40
CA GLY A 106 -7.29 -12.99 5.60
C GLY A 106 -8.35 -13.97 6.09
N VAL A 107 -8.42 -15.15 5.47
CA VAL A 107 -9.31 -16.25 5.87
C VAL A 107 -8.92 -16.80 7.25
N SER A 108 -7.62 -16.91 7.55
CA SER A 108 -7.15 -17.34 8.87
C SER A 108 -7.59 -16.37 9.97
N LEU A 109 -7.50 -15.06 9.71
CA LEU A 109 -8.02 -14.03 10.62
C LEU A 109 -9.54 -14.08 10.76
N ALA A 110 -10.27 -14.35 9.67
CA ALA A 110 -11.73 -14.48 9.70
C ALA A 110 -12.21 -15.69 10.52
N LEU A 111 -11.52 -16.84 10.39
CA LEU A 111 -11.89 -18.09 11.06
C LEU A 111 -11.32 -18.24 12.48
N MET A 112 -10.45 -17.33 12.92
CA MET A 112 -9.88 -17.36 14.27
C MET A 112 -10.97 -17.16 15.34
N LYS A 113 -10.93 -18.01 16.38
CA LYS A 113 -11.81 -17.90 17.55
C LYS A 113 -11.50 -16.64 18.35
N ASP A 114 -12.54 -16.05 18.94
CA ASP A 114 -12.44 -14.80 19.71
C ASP A 114 -11.40 -14.91 20.83
N ALA A 115 -11.31 -16.04 21.53
CA ALA A 115 -10.33 -16.25 22.60
C ALA A 115 -8.87 -16.06 22.16
N TRP A 116 -8.54 -16.43 20.91
CA TRP A 116 -7.21 -16.24 20.36
C TRP A 116 -7.01 -14.82 19.85
N MET A 117 -8.02 -14.20 19.25
CA MET A 117 -7.96 -12.80 18.84
C MET A 117 -7.82 -11.86 20.03
N ILE A 118 -8.55 -12.07 21.13
CA ILE A 118 -8.44 -11.28 22.36
C ILE A 118 -7.04 -11.41 22.97
N LYS A 119 -6.42 -12.59 22.89
CA LYS A 119 -5.05 -12.78 23.36
C LYS A 119 -4.00 -12.10 22.48
N LEU A 120 -4.30 -11.91 21.19
CA LEU A 120 -3.40 -11.29 20.22
C LEU A 120 -3.57 -9.76 20.15
N LEU A 121 -4.80 -9.28 20.33
CA LEU A 121 -5.22 -7.88 20.18
C LEU A 121 -5.46 -7.17 21.52
N GLU A 122 -5.43 -7.91 22.64
CA GLU A 122 -5.67 -7.45 24.02
C GLU A 122 -7.03 -6.78 24.28
N TYR A 123 -7.92 -6.70 23.27
CA TYR A 123 -9.22 -6.05 23.34
C TYR A 123 -10.33 -6.85 22.62
N ARG A 124 -11.55 -6.83 23.17
CA ARG A 124 -12.71 -7.60 22.68
C ARG A 124 -13.50 -6.92 21.57
N ASP A 125 -13.65 -5.61 21.63
CA ASP A 125 -14.65 -4.90 20.82
C ASP A 125 -14.23 -4.73 19.35
N PHE A 126 -12.97 -5.06 18.99
CA PHE A 126 -12.41 -4.79 17.66
C PHE A 126 -12.26 -6.02 16.76
N ILE A 127 -12.63 -7.20 17.25
CA ILE A 127 -12.45 -8.47 16.53
C ILE A 127 -13.17 -8.43 15.18
N GLU A 128 -14.35 -7.83 15.11
CA GLU A 128 -15.15 -7.77 13.90
C GLU A 128 -14.52 -6.86 12.81
N TYR A 129 -13.99 -5.69 13.19
CA TYR A 129 -13.24 -4.82 12.27
C TYR A 129 -12.01 -5.53 11.71
N PHE A 130 -11.29 -6.28 12.55
CA PHE A 130 -10.15 -7.09 12.13
C PHE A 130 -10.52 -8.23 11.18
N ARG A 131 -11.67 -8.86 11.36
CA ARG A 131 -12.17 -9.91 10.45
C ARG A 131 -12.51 -9.35 9.08
N ILE A 132 -13.24 -8.24 9.05
CA ILE A 132 -13.63 -7.57 7.79
C ILE A 132 -12.38 -7.07 7.06
N ALA A 133 -11.48 -6.40 7.78
CA ALA A 133 -10.25 -5.89 7.18
C ALA A 133 -9.28 -6.99 6.76
N GLY A 134 -9.24 -8.11 7.49
CA GLY A 134 -8.51 -9.31 7.10
C GLY A 134 -9.04 -9.91 5.79
N LEU A 135 -10.36 -9.96 5.61
CA LEU A 135 -10.97 -10.45 4.38
C LEU A 135 -10.72 -9.51 3.18
N LEU A 136 -10.60 -8.21 3.43
CA LEU A 136 -10.21 -7.20 2.44
C LEU A 136 -8.68 -7.14 2.17
N LEU A 137 -7.87 -7.91 2.89
CA LEU A 137 -6.41 -7.86 2.79
C LEU A 137 -5.85 -8.15 1.37
N PRO A 138 -6.41 -9.08 0.58
CA PRO A 138 -6.01 -9.26 -0.82
C PRO A 138 -6.26 -8.02 -1.68
N PHE A 139 -7.31 -7.25 -1.38
CA PHE A 139 -7.60 -6.01 -2.09
C PHE A 139 -6.58 -4.93 -1.73
N PHE A 140 -6.23 -4.80 -0.45
CA PHE A 140 -5.17 -3.88 -0.01
C PHE A 140 -3.80 -4.26 -0.59
N MET A 141 -3.58 -5.52 -0.94
CA MET A 141 -2.37 -5.97 -1.62
C MET A 141 -2.23 -5.55 -3.07
N LEU A 142 -3.34 -5.28 -3.77
CA LEU A 142 -3.29 -4.90 -5.17
C LEU A 142 -2.52 -3.59 -5.37
N GLN A 143 -2.73 -2.61 -4.49
CA GLN A 143 -2.05 -1.32 -4.57
C GLN A 143 -0.51 -1.44 -4.57
N PRO A 144 0.15 -2.02 -3.55
CA PRO A 144 1.60 -2.12 -3.53
C PRO A 144 2.15 -3.00 -4.66
N LEU A 145 1.42 -4.04 -5.09
CA LEU A 145 1.82 -4.86 -6.23
C LEU A 145 1.76 -4.09 -7.56
N ILE A 146 0.69 -3.33 -7.81
CA ILE A 146 0.56 -2.44 -8.98
C ILE A 146 1.67 -1.40 -8.96
N GLU A 147 1.94 -0.78 -7.82
CA GLU A 147 3.06 0.15 -7.69
C GLU A 147 4.39 -0.52 -8.03
N GLY A 148 4.62 -1.77 -7.60
CA GLY A 148 5.80 -2.55 -7.96
C GLY A 148 5.93 -2.76 -9.48
N VAL A 149 4.84 -3.10 -10.15
CA VAL A 149 4.80 -3.24 -11.63
C VAL A 149 5.12 -1.89 -12.29
N LEU A 150 4.48 -0.81 -11.85
CA LEU A 150 4.70 0.54 -12.39
C LEU A 150 6.14 1.01 -12.21
N ARG A 151 6.78 0.70 -11.07
CA ARG A 151 8.22 0.94 -10.84
C ARG A 151 9.06 0.15 -11.85
N GLY A 152 8.73 -1.11 -12.10
CA GLY A 152 9.44 -1.97 -13.05
C GLY A 152 9.38 -1.47 -14.49
N VAL A 153 8.24 -0.93 -14.92
CA VAL A 153 8.10 -0.29 -16.25
C VAL A 153 8.61 1.15 -16.31
N LYS A 154 9.11 1.70 -15.19
CA LYS A 154 9.58 3.09 -15.02
C LYS A 154 8.48 4.16 -15.22
N GLN A 155 7.22 3.80 -14.97
CA GLN A 155 6.07 4.73 -15.04
C GLN A 155 5.83 5.42 -13.70
N PHE A 156 6.83 6.17 -13.25
CA PHE A 156 6.82 6.82 -11.94
C PHE A 156 5.61 7.78 -11.80
N LYS A 157 5.33 8.61 -12.81
CA LYS A 157 4.21 9.56 -12.79
C LYS A 157 2.86 8.93 -12.39
N LEU A 158 2.59 7.71 -12.86
CA LEU A 158 1.34 6.99 -12.57
C LEU A 158 1.26 6.54 -11.09
N ILE A 159 2.40 6.22 -10.47
CA ILE A 159 2.49 5.90 -9.04
C ILE A 159 2.05 7.11 -8.22
N GLY A 160 2.56 8.30 -8.55
CA GLY A 160 2.17 9.53 -7.87
C GLY A 160 0.66 9.80 -7.96
N VAL A 161 0.07 9.60 -9.13
CA VAL A 161 -1.40 9.76 -9.33
C VAL A 161 -2.18 8.73 -8.52
N LEU A 162 -1.74 7.46 -8.52
CA LEU A 162 -2.40 6.38 -7.77
C LEU A 162 -2.38 6.65 -6.26
N GLN A 163 -1.27 7.15 -5.73
CA GLN A 163 -1.16 7.52 -4.32
C GLN A 163 -2.05 8.70 -3.95
N ILE A 164 -2.09 9.75 -4.78
CA ILE A 164 -2.98 10.90 -4.54
C ILE A 164 -4.44 10.46 -4.55
N PHE A 165 -4.84 9.66 -5.54
CA PHE A 165 -6.20 9.14 -5.64
C PHE A 165 -6.58 8.28 -4.43
N SER A 166 -5.67 7.42 -3.96
CA SER A 166 -5.88 6.61 -2.76
C SER A 166 -6.04 7.47 -1.50
N SER A 167 -5.23 8.52 -1.34
CA SER A 167 -5.37 9.47 -0.23
C SER A 167 -6.67 10.27 -0.29
N LEU A 168 -7.14 10.65 -1.48
CA LEU A 168 -8.42 11.34 -1.66
C LEU A 168 -9.61 10.43 -1.32
N LEU A 169 -9.58 9.17 -1.77
CA LEU A 169 -10.59 8.18 -1.40
C LEU A 169 -10.62 7.95 0.11
N PHE A 170 -9.45 7.90 0.75
CA PHE A 170 -9.36 7.76 2.20
C PHE A 170 -10.03 8.92 2.94
N ILE A 171 -9.79 10.17 2.51
CA ILE A 171 -10.46 11.35 3.08
C ILE A 171 -11.98 11.26 2.88
N LEU A 172 -12.43 10.84 1.69
CA LEU A 172 -13.85 10.72 1.38
C LEU A 172 -14.53 9.65 2.25
N PHE A 173 -13.90 8.49 2.43
CA PHE A 173 -14.43 7.44 3.31
C PHE A 173 -14.45 7.85 4.77
N ILE A 174 -13.45 8.60 5.25
CA ILE A 174 -13.47 9.19 6.58
C ILE A 174 -14.64 10.17 6.72
N ALA A 175 -14.83 11.06 5.75
CA ALA A 175 -15.90 12.04 5.80
C ALA A 175 -17.29 11.40 5.81
N ILE A 176 -17.48 10.29 5.07
CA ILE A 176 -18.71 9.50 5.10
C ILE A 176 -18.85 8.73 6.42
N GLY A 177 -17.78 8.10 6.91
CA GLY A 177 -17.85 7.27 8.12
C GLY A 177 -18.03 8.05 9.43
N ILE A 178 -17.73 9.35 9.41
CA ILE A 178 -17.95 10.28 10.52
C ILE A 178 -19.41 10.78 10.59
N TRP A 179 -20.14 10.74 9.46
CA TRP A 179 -21.52 11.23 9.32
C TRP A 179 -22.54 10.11 9.49
#